data_AF-A0A1E7X7Q2-F1
#
_entry.id   AF-A0A1E7X7Q2-F1
#
_cell.length_a   1.000
_cell.length_b   1.000
_cell.length_c   1.000
_cell.angle_alpha   90.00
_cell.angle_beta   90.00
_cell.angle_gamma   90.00
#
_symmetry.space_group_name_H-M   'P 1'
#
loop_
_entity.id
_entity.type
_entity.pdbx_description
1 polymer ?
#
loop_
_entity_poly.entity_id
_entity_poly.type
_entity_poly.pdbx_seq_one_letter_code
_entity_poly.pdbx_strand_id
1 'polypeptide(L)'
;MTLNKALMAVVLSVAGGAAFAAGGSTTVDFSNGNQGWYGMEPADGIGGSGIDTSMGHGAPALRTVIENFGISFGTTTNAAFLGDYTAKGPVTLGLDIKANEIKFFNQDVARDVVVELRDYGNTPAGMPYSSVWYKLGTIDATQDWQHLSVTIGDPTATGLPAGWGGYGSTDDGAGPKLPTGRSFADVLASVDEVVFGTFVPGYMYGFTNFDVAVDNISVTAVPEPSTYAMMLGGLGLIGWMRRRKQADARGMPAAA
;
A
#
# COMPACT_ATOMS: atom_id res chain seq x y z
N MET A 1 -51.66 -33.75 25.94
CA MET A 1 -51.32 -33.78 24.50
C MET A 1 -51.51 -32.37 23.95
N THR A 2 -50.43 -31.59 23.98
CA THR A 2 -49.71 -31.06 22.79
C THR A 2 -50.35 -29.83 22.18
N LEU A 3 -50.10 -28.68 22.82
CA LEU A 3 -50.20 -27.37 22.19
C LEU A 3 -48.80 -26.76 22.24
N ASN A 4 -47.95 -27.09 21.27
CA ASN A 4 -46.61 -26.50 21.10
C ASN A 4 -46.06 -26.81 19.71
N LYS A 5 -46.61 -26.18 18.68
CA LYS A 5 -45.99 -26.07 17.33
C LYS A 5 -46.42 -24.77 16.66
N ALA A 6 -46.15 -23.63 17.31
CA ALA A 6 -46.26 -22.33 16.67
C ALA A 6 -45.26 -21.39 17.33
N LEU A 7 -44.07 -21.30 16.74
CA LEU A 7 -43.08 -20.20 16.79
C LEU A 7 -41.69 -20.81 16.58
N MET A 8 -41.36 -21.12 15.33
CA MET A 8 -39.97 -21.25 14.90
C MET A 8 -39.84 -20.66 13.50
N ALA A 9 -40.18 -19.38 13.40
CA ALA A 9 -39.80 -18.53 12.30
C ALA A 9 -39.14 -17.30 12.92
N VAL A 10 -37.92 -17.50 13.47
CA VAL A 10 -37.03 -16.37 13.71
C VAL A 10 -36.53 -15.96 12.33
N VAL A 11 -37.24 -15.02 11.73
CA VAL A 11 -36.72 -14.18 10.66
C VAL A 11 -35.52 -13.46 11.27
N LEU A 12 -34.32 -13.99 10.99
CA LEU A 12 -33.08 -13.28 11.22
C LEU A 12 -33.00 -12.21 10.14
N SER A 13 -33.71 -11.10 10.35
CA SER A 13 -33.50 -9.87 9.59
C SER A 13 -32.11 -9.37 9.97
N VAL A 14 -31.10 -9.83 9.22
CA VAL A 14 -29.80 -9.16 9.16
C VAL A 14 -30.09 -7.76 8.64
N ALA A 15 -30.22 -6.82 9.57
CA ALA A 15 -30.26 -5.41 9.25
C ALA A 15 -29.01 -5.09 8.45
N GLY A 16 -29.20 -4.62 7.22
CA GLY A 16 -28.14 -4.18 6.33
C GLY A 16 -27.43 -2.98 6.94
N GLY A 17 -26.34 -3.25 7.65
CA GLY A 17 -25.17 -2.39 7.58
C GLY A 17 -24.32 -2.97 6.47
N ALA A 18 -23.97 -2.16 5.47
CA ALA A 18 -22.95 -2.53 4.51
C ALA A 18 -21.70 -2.92 5.30
N ALA A 19 -21.43 -4.22 5.41
CA ALA A 19 -20.10 -4.68 5.72
C ALA A 19 -19.29 -4.28 4.50
N PHE A 20 -18.59 -3.14 4.58
CA PHE A 20 -17.47 -2.89 3.69
C PHE A 20 -16.59 -4.12 3.85
N ALA A 21 -16.50 -4.92 2.79
CA ALA A 21 -15.57 -6.03 2.76
C ALA A 21 -14.21 -5.42 3.11
N ALA A 22 -13.56 -5.91 4.18
CA ALA A 22 -12.20 -5.52 4.48
C ALA A 22 -11.40 -5.67 3.18
N GLY A 23 -10.90 -4.55 2.65
CA GLY A 23 -10.14 -4.56 1.41
C GLY A 23 -9.05 -5.63 1.51
N GLY A 24 -8.91 -6.47 0.49
CA GLY A 24 -7.96 -7.56 0.54
C GLY A 24 -6.53 -7.03 0.71
N SER A 25 -5.78 -7.58 1.66
CA SER A 25 -4.34 -7.37 1.75
C SER A 25 -3.63 -8.21 0.70
N THR A 26 -2.69 -7.62 -0.01
CA THR A 26 -1.83 -8.31 -0.99
C THR A 26 -0.37 -8.01 -0.68
N THR A 27 0.47 -9.05 -0.73
CA THR A 27 1.93 -8.95 -0.62
C THR A 27 2.56 -9.69 -1.80
N VAL A 28 3.53 -9.06 -2.43
CA VAL A 28 4.36 -9.62 -3.51
C VAL A 28 5.74 -9.91 -2.97
N ASP A 29 6.11 -11.18 -2.99
CA ASP A 29 7.34 -11.74 -2.41
C ASP A 29 8.29 -12.33 -3.49
N PHE A 30 7.97 -12.11 -4.76
CA PHE A 30 8.71 -12.57 -5.94
C PHE A 30 8.96 -14.07 -6.06
N SER A 31 8.31 -14.89 -5.23
CA SER A 31 8.41 -16.35 -5.24
C SER A 31 7.94 -16.97 -6.55
N ASN A 32 7.09 -16.25 -7.29
CA ASN A 32 6.51 -16.67 -8.57
C ASN A 32 6.90 -15.70 -9.70
N GLY A 33 8.16 -15.27 -9.70
CA GLY A 33 8.70 -14.30 -10.64
C GLY A 33 8.23 -12.89 -10.33
N ASN A 34 8.17 -12.03 -11.35
CA ASN A 34 7.92 -10.60 -11.18
C ASN A 34 6.52 -10.24 -10.60
N GLN A 35 5.52 -11.11 -10.70
CA GLN A 35 4.16 -10.89 -10.16
C GLN A 35 3.55 -9.51 -10.51
N GLY A 36 3.79 -9.06 -11.75
CA GLY A 36 3.27 -7.78 -12.28
C GLY A 36 4.14 -6.56 -12.01
N TRP A 37 5.28 -6.73 -11.33
CA TRP A 37 6.24 -5.66 -11.07
C TRP A 37 7.39 -5.64 -12.08
N TYR A 38 7.88 -4.44 -12.36
CA TYR A 38 9.06 -4.21 -13.17
C TYR A 38 10.10 -3.45 -12.34
N GLY A 39 11.38 -3.60 -12.69
CA GLY A 39 12.45 -2.71 -12.27
C GLY A 39 13.03 -1.98 -13.48
N MET A 40 13.98 -1.08 -13.24
CA MET A 40 14.61 -0.34 -14.34
C MET A 40 15.57 -1.21 -15.16
N GLU A 41 15.51 -1.01 -16.47
CA GLU A 41 16.46 -1.54 -17.45
C GLU A 41 17.21 -0.36 -18.12
N PRO A 42 18.55 -0.35 -18.14
CA PRO A 42 19.32 0.72 -18.75
C PRO A 42 19.25 0.66 -20.27
N ALA A 43 19.34 1.83 -20.92
CA ALA A 43 19.31 1.93 -22.38
C ALA A 43 20.57 1.32 -23.07
N ASP A 44 21.70 1.27 -22.36
CA ASP A 44 22.93 0.66 -22.86
C ASP A 44 22.98 -0.87 -22.66
N GLY A 45 21.99 -1.44 -21.95
CA GLY A 45 21.90 -2.87 -21.64
C GLY A 45 22.92 -3.37 -20.61
N ILE A 46 23.63 -2.48 -19.91
CA ILE A 46 24.64 -2.84 -18.90
C ILE A 46 24.02 -2.78 -17.49
N GLY A 47 23.72 -3.95 -16.93
CA GLY A 47 22.98 -4.05 -15.68
C GLY A 47 21.47 -4.06 -15.95
N GLY A 48 20.68 -3.77 -14.92
CA GLY A 48 19.22 -3.84 -14.98
C GLY A 48 18.61 -4.53 -13.78
N SER A 49 17.36 -4.95 -13.94
CA SER A 49 16.57 -5.55 -12.87
C SER A 49 16.27 -7.01 -13.14
N GLY A 50 16.31 -7.81 -12.07
CA GLY A 50 16.02 -9.24 -12.18
C GLY A 50 15.62 -9.84 -10.84
N ILE A 51 14.95 -10.99 -10.90
CA ILE A 51 14.62 -11.77 -9.71
C ILE A 51 15.89 -12.47 -9.24
N ASP A 52 16.34 -12.14 -8.04
CA ASP A 52 17.49 -12.76 -7.39
C ASP A 52 16.98 -13.75 -6.32
N THR A 53 17.07 -15.03 -6.62
CA THR A 53 16.64 -16.11 -5.71
C THR A 53 17.64 -16.41 -4.60
N SER A 54 18.81 -15.75 -4.60
CA SER A 54 19.84 -15.91 -3.57
C SER A 54 19.73 -14.90 -2.44
N MET A 55 18.86 -13.89 -2.59
CA MET A 55 18.61 -12.87 -1.59
C MET A 55 17.11 -12.57 -1.44
N GLY A 56 16.81 -11.76 -0.43
CA GLY A 56 15.47 -11.31 -0.08
C GLY A 56 15.22 -11.41 1.42
N HIS A 57 14.01 -11.08 1.85
CA HIS A 57 13.58 -11.05 3.24
C HIS A 57 12.48 -12.09 3.47
N GLY A 58 12.86 -13.36 3.31
CA GLY A 58 11.97 -14.51 3.45
C GLY A 58 11.58 -15.17 2.13
N ALA A 59 11.73 -14.46 1.00
CA ALA A 59 11.48 -14.95 -0.35
C ALA A 59 12.54 -14.37 -1.33
N PRO A 60 12.52 -14.67 -2.65
CA PRO A 60 13.36 -13.99 -3.63
C PRO A 60 13.14 -12.46 -3.65
N ALA A 61 14.11 -11.70 -4.12
CA ALA A 61 13.97 -10.26 -4.28
C ALA A 61 13.97 -9.82 -5.74
N LEU A 62 13.30 -8.71 -6.05
CA LEU A 62 13.55 -7.97 -7.28
C LEU A 62 14.75 -7.04 -7.04
N ARG A 63 15.87 -7.35 -7.69
CA ARG A 63 17.16 -6.65 -7.52
C ARG A 63 17.49 -5.85 -8.76
N THR A 64 17.90 -4.61 -8.57
CA THR A 64 18.41 -3.71 -9.60
C THR A 64 19.89 -3.43 -9.37
N VAL A 65 20.72 -3.74 -10.37
CA VAL A 65 22.16 -3.42 -10.39
C VAL A 65 22.44 -2.58 -11.64
N ILE A 66 22.69 -1.28 -11.48
CA ILE A 66 22.72 -0.32 -12.60
C ILE A 66 23.50 0.94 -12.21
N GLU A 67 24.11 1.62 -13.19
CA GLU A 67 24.55 3.01 -13.04
C GLU A 67 23.52 3.95 -13.68
N ASN A 68 22.86 4.78 -12.88
CA ASN A 68 21.82 5.68 -13.38
C ASN A 68 21.64 6.90 -12.46
N PHE A 69 20.78 7.84 -12.84
CA PHE A 69 20.38 8.97 -11.99
C PHE A 69 19.58 8.52 -10.74
N GLY A 70 18.90 7.39 -10.84
CA GLY A 70 18.07 6.81 -9.80
C GLY A 70 17.56 5.45 -10.23
N ILE A 71 16.83 4.80 -9.33
CA ILE A 71 16.20 3.50 -9.57
C ILE A 71 14.71 3.56 -9.23
N SER A 72 13.93 2.67 -9.84
CA SER A 72 12.52 2.49 -9.54
C SER A 72 12.06 1.05 -9.73
N PHE A 73 11.08 0.68 -8.92
CA PHE A 73 10.33 -0.57 -8.94
C PHE A 73 8.85 -0.20 -9.06
N GLY A 74 8.19 -0.63 -10.14
CA GLY A 74 6.83 -0.18 -10.42
C GLY A 74 5.92 -1.27 -10.91
N THR A 75 4.63 -0.97 -10.95
CA THR A 75 3.60 -1.85 -11.52
C THR A 75 2.56 -1.04 -12.28
N THR A 76 2.24 -1.51 -13.49
CA THR A 76 1.11 -1.08 -14.32
C THR A 76 0.13 -2.22 -14.60
N THR A 77 0.37 -3.40 -14.02
CA THR A 77 -0.43 -4.60 -14.31
C THR A 77 -0.99 -5.31 -13.08
N ASN A 78 -0.40 -5.10 -11.89
CA ASN A 78 -0.89 -5.71 -10.66
C ASN A 78 -2.13 -4.99 -10.11
N ALA A 79 -3.32 -5.53 -10.42
CA ALA A 79 -4.62 -4.93 -10.08
C ALA A 79 -4.86 -4.69 -8.58
N ALA A 80 -4.13 -5.35 -7.67
CA ALA A 80 -4.25 -5.07 -6.24
C ALA A 80 -3.82 -3.62 -5.92
N PHE A 81 -2.77 -3.14 -6.60
CA PHE A 81 -2.15 -1.82 -6.42
C PHE A 81 -2.71 -0.74 -7.35
N LEU A 82 -3.65 -1.08 -8.24
CA LEU A 82 -4.13 -0.15 -9.27
C LEU A 82 -5.62 0.14 -9.13
N GLY A 83 -6.06 1.17 -9.85
CA GLY A 83 -7.44 1.61 -9.94
C GLY A 83 -7.83 2.65 -8.90
N ASP A 84 -9.10 2.62 -8.51
CA ASP A 84 -9.72 3.64 -7.65
C ASP A 84 -9.47 3.37 -6.16
N TYR A 85 -8.53 4.11 -5.58
CA TYR A 85 -8.24 4.07 -4.14
C TYR A 85 -9.33 4.73 -3.29
N THR A 86 -10.11 5.65 -3.85
CA THR A 86 -11.24 6.26 -3.14
C THR A 86 -12.34 5.23 -2.85
N ALA A 87 -12.50 4.24 -3.73
CA ALA A 87 -13.37 3.09 -3.53
C ALA A 87 -12.76 1.99 -2.65
N LYS A 88 -11.41 1.87 -2.60
CA LYS A 88 -10.72 0.90 -1.71
C LYS A 88 -10.74 1.29 -0.24
N GLY A 89 -10.89 2.59 0.04
CA GLY A 89 -10.80 3.12 1.40
C GLY A 89 -9.36 3.22 1.92
N PRO A 90 -9.17 3.39 3.24
CA PRO A 90 -7.85 3.57 3.82
C PRO A 90 -6.93 2.36 3.59
N VAL A 91 -5.70 2.61 3.15
CA VAL A 91 -4.71 1.57 2.86
C VAL A 91 -3.31 1.94 3.33
N THR A 92 -2.51 0.94 3.66
CA THR A 92 -1.06 1.07 3.87
C THR A 92 -0.33 0.45 2.71
N LEU A 93 0.56 1.23 2.08
CA LEU A 93 1.50 0.79 1.07
C LEU A 93 2.87 0.63 1.69
N GLY A 94 3.61 -0.42 1.33
CA GLY A 94 4.96 -0.61 1.83
C GLY A 94 5.78 -1.61 1.04
N LEU A 95 7.06 -1.69 1.38
CA LEU A 95 8.02 -2.66 0.86
C LEU A 95 9.11 -2.94 1.89
N ASP A 96 9.74 -4.09 1.76
CA ASP A 96 11.07 -4.33 2.31
C ASP A 96 12.11 -3.94 1.26
N ILE A 97 13.14 -3.21 1.67
CA ILE A 97 14.21 -2.74 0.79
C ILE A 97 15.57 -2.86 1.45
N LYS A 98 16.58 -3.17 0.65
CA LYS A 98 17.98 -3.19 1.06
C LYS A 98 18.86 -2.61 -0.04
N ALA A 99 19.76 -1.70 0.34
CA ALA A 99 20.85 -1.27 -0.51
C ALA A 99 22.12 -2.06 -0.16
N ASN A 100 22.64 -2.82 -1.12
CA ASN A 100 23.97 -3.42 -1.02
C ASN A 100 25.05 -2.39 -1.42
N GLU A 101 24.74 -1.52 -2.38
CA GLU A 101 25.61 -0.43 -2.83
C GLU A 101 24.79 0.77 -3.29
N ILE A 102 25.22 1.97 -2.89
CA ILE A 102 24.83 3.24 -3.53
C ILE A 102 26.06 4.14 -3.57
N LYS A 103 26.68 4.27 -4.74
CA LYS A 103 27.93 5.03 -4.89
C LYS A 103 27.83 6.17 -5.89
N PHE A 104 28.11 7.37 -5.42
CA PHE A 104 28.26 8.56 -6.26
C PHE A 104 29.73 8.97 -6.27
N PHE A 105 30.36 9.01 -7.45
CA PHE A 105 31.82 9.19 -7.57
C PHE A 105 32.63 8.25 -6.66
N ASN A 106 32.23 6.98 -6.59
CA ASN A 106 32.85 5.94 -5.77
C ASN A 106 32.85 6.24 -4.25
N GLN A 107 31.99 7.14 -3.79
CA GLN A 107 31.72 7.40 -2.38
C GLN A 107 30.34 6.87 -2.02
N ASP A 108 30.23 6.20 -0.87
CA ASP A 108 28.94 5.75 -0.36
C ASP A 108 28.05 6.96 -0.05
N VAL A 109 26.84 6.93 -0.57
CA VAL A 109 25.84 7.99 -0.37
C VAL A 109 24.50 7.39 -0.03
N ALA A 110 23.69 8.15 0.70
CA ALA A 110 22.31 7.78 0.97
C ALA A 110 21.37 8.25 -0.16
N ARG A 111 20.22 7.60 -0.29
CA ARG A 111 19.13 8.02 -1.18
C ARG A 111 17.79 7.97 -0.45
N ASP A 112 16.99 8.99 -0.69
CA ASP A 112 15.59 8.98 -0.27
C ASP A 112 14.80 8.01 -1.14
N VAL A 113 13.83 7.33 -0.52
CA VAL A 113 12.89 6.45 -1.21
C VAL A 113 11.50 7.05 -1.10
N VAL A 114 10.83 7.18 -2.24
CA VAL A 114 9.44 7.62 -2.32
C VAL A 114 8.56 6.50 -2.84
N VAL A 115 7.28 6.54 -2.45
CA VAL A 115 6.20 5.95 -3.24
C VAL A 115 5.52 7.05 -4.03
N GLU A 116 5.21 6.79 -5.29
CA GLU A 116 4.50 7.67 -6.19
C GLU A 116 3.33 6.91 -6.82
N LEU A 117 2.14 7.49 -6.76
CA LEU A 117 0.94 6.99 -7.41
C LEU A 117 0.62 7.92 -8.58
N ARG A 118 0.67 7.38 -9.80
CA ARG A 118 0.56 8.14 -11.04
C ARG A 118 -0.77 7.87 -11.73
N ASP A 119 -1.34 8.93 -12.26
CA ASP A 119 -2.54 8.96 -13.10
C ASP A 119 -2.16 9.55 -14.47
N TYR A 120 -2.39 8.77 -15.52
CA TYR A 120 -2.14 9.17 -16.90
C TYR A 120 -3.39 9.73 -17.60
N GLY A 121 -4.59 9.43 -17.10
CA GLY A 121 -5.86 9.71 -17.77
C GLY A 121 -6.28 11.18 -17.80
N ASN A 122 -5.84 11.99 -16.84
CA ASN A 122 -6.27 13.40 -16.70
C ASN A 122 -5.09 14.36 -16.53
N THR A 123 -4.04 14.13 -17.31
CA THR A 123 -2.79 14.88 -17.24
C THR A 123 -2.85 16.21 -17.99
N PRO A 124 -2.43 17.34 -17.39
CA PRO A 124 -2.32 18.60 -18.12
C PRO A 124 -1.37 18.51 -19.32
N ALA A 125 -1.67 19.30 -20.35
CA ALA A 125 -0.83 19.37 -21.55
C ALA A 125 0.62 19.73 -21.20
N GLY A 126 1.58 18.94 -21.74
CA GLY A 126 3.00 19.13 -21.51
C GLY A 126 3.57 18.39 -20.30
N MET A 127 2.74 17.68 -19.52
CA MET A 127 3.20 16.84 -18.42
C MET A 127 3.05 15.36 -18.78
N PRO A 128 3.94 14.48 -18.30
CA PRO A 128 3.89 13.05 -18.61
C PRO A 128 2.78 12.32 -17.85
N TYR A 129 2.46 12.78 -16.63
CA TYR A 129 1.40 12.28 -15.76
C TYR A 129 1.09 13.31 -14.66
N SER A 130 0.00 13.10 -13.92
CA SER A 130 -0.20 13.70 -12.60
C SER A 130 0.06 12.67 -11.52
N SER A 131 0.62 13.05 -10.38
CA SER A 131 0.89 12.10 -9.30
C SER A 131 0.86 12.72 -7.92
N VAL A 132 0.69 11.84 -6.93
CA VAL A 132 0.92 12.14 -5.52
C VAL A 132 2.03 11.24 -5.02
N TRP A 133 2.91 11.78 -4.18
CA TRP A 133 4.09 11.07 -3.73
C TRP A 133 4.37 11.31 -2.25
N TYR A 134 5.04 10.34 -1.61
CA TYR A 134 5.41 10.41 -0.20
C TYR A 134 6.81 9.86 0.01
N LYS A 135 7.66 10.57 0.76
CA LYS A 135 8.97 10.07 1.18
C LYS A 135 8.82 9.06 2.30
N LEU A 136 9.10 7.79 2.01
CA LEU A 136 9.01 6.69 2.96
C LEU A 136 10.18 6.67 3.94
N GLY A 137 11.37 7.02 3.47
CA GLY A 137 12.59 6.93 4.26
C GLY A 137 13.84 7.20 3.43
N THR A 138 14.98 6.80 3.97
CA THR A 138 16.29 6.93 3.36
C THR A 138 17.02 5.60 3.48
N ILE A 139 17.66 5.16 2.39
CA ILE A 139 18.45 3.93 2.31
C ILE A 139 19.93 4.26 2.09
N ASP A 140 20.82 3.44 2.65
CA ASP A 140 22.26 3.44 2.39
C ASP A 140 22.85 2.03 2.59
N ALA A 141 24.09 1.82 2.14
CA ALA A 141 24.75 0.50 2.16
C ALA A 141 25.14 0.00 3.57
N THR A 142 25.00 0.81 4.61
CA THR A 142 25.30 0.41 6.00
C THR A 142 24.10 -0.23 6.69
N GLN A 143 22.92 -0.12 6.10
CA GLN A 143 21.66 -0.62 6.64
C GLN A 143 21.37 -2.02 6.10
N ASP A 144 20.83 -2.89 6.96
CA ASP A 144 20.24 -4.14 6.50
C ASP A 144 18.81 -3.90 5.97
N TRP A 145 18.08 -4.96 5.62
CA TRP A 145 16.67 -4.88 5.21
C TRP A 145 15.84 -3.95 6.11
N GLN A 146 15.17 -3.00 5.47
CA GLN A 146 14.28 -2.04 6.11
C GLN A 146 12.86 -2.23 5.60
N HIS A 147 11.88 -2.16 6.50
CA HIS A 147 10.48 -2.04 6.12
C HIS A 147 10.09 -0.56 6.02
N LEU A 148 9.77 -0.10 4.81
CA LEU A 148 9.35 1.27 4.53
C LEU A 148 7.88 1.29 4.14
N SER A 149 7.08 2.18 4.73
CA SER A 149 5.64 2.23 4.46
C SER A 149 5.01 3.60 4.69
N VAL A 150 3.84 3.81 4.09
CA VAL A 150 2.97 4.96 4.32
C VAL A 150 1.51 4.51 4.35
N THR A 151 0.71 5.17 5.19
CA THR A 151 -0.74 4.98 5.22
C THR A 151 -1.45 6.14 4.53
N ILE A 152 -2.29 5.81 3.54
CA ILE A 152 -3.31 6.70 2.99
C ILE A 152 -4.54 6.57 3.90
N GLY A 153 -4.64 7.45 4.89
CA GLY A 153 -5.71 7.38 5.90
C GLY A 153 -7.05 7.88 5.39
N ASP A 154 -7.05 8.87 4.49
CA ASP A 154 -8.25 9.39 3.82
C ASP A 154 -7.95 9.53 2.32
N PRO A 155 -8.33 8.54 1.48
CA PRO A 155 -8.12 8.63 0.04
C PRO A 155 -9.06 9.65 -0.63
N THR A 156 -10.06 10.18 0.09
CA THR A 156 -11.04 11.15 -0.44
C THR A 156 -10.67 12.60 -0.15
N ALA A 157 -9.49 12.84 0.43
CA ALA A 157 -9.02 14.17 0.78
C ALA A 157 -8.89 15.09 -0.45
N THR A 158 -9.39 16.33 -0.31
CA THR A 158 -9.32 17.33 -1.39
C THR A 158 -7.99 18.11 -1.40
N GLY A 159 -7.31 18.18 -0.26
CA GLY A 159 -5.95 18.72 -0.15
C GLY A 159 -4.91 17.61 -0.03
N LEU A 160 -3.64 17.94 -0.28
CA LEU A 160 -2.53 17.03 0.01
C LEU A 160 -2.43 16.80 1.53
N PRO A 161 -2.50 15.55 2.02
CA PRO A 161 -2.25 15.27 3.42
C PRO A 161 -0.81 15.60 3.83
N ALA A 162 -0.55 15.74 5.13
CA ALA A 162 0.79 16.06 5.62
C ALA A 162 1.85 15.06 5.13
N GLY A 163 2.95 15.57 4.59
CA GLY A 163 4.06 14.77 4.04
C GLY A 163 3.86 14.29 2.60
N TRP A 164 2.64 14.42 2.03
CA TRP A 164 2.40 14.14 0.63
C TRP A 164 2.73 15.35 -0.24
N GLY A 165 3.43 15.09 -1.34
CA GLY A 165 3.68 16.03 -2.41
C GLY A 165 2.81 15.74 -3.63
N GLY A 166 2.74 16.72 -4.53
CA GLY A 166 2.08 16.60 -5.82
C GLY A 166 3.06 16.79 -6.98
N TYR A 167 2.69 16.27 -8.14
CA TYR A 167 3.38 16.53 -9.41
C TYR A 167 2.36 16.54 -10.56
N GLY A 168 2.69 17.21 -11.67
CA GLY A 168 1.82 17.34 -12.84
C GLY A 168 1.44 18.78 -13.20
N SER A 169 1.94 19.80 -12.49
CA SER A 169 1.79 21.20 -12.88
C SER A 169 2.97 21.69 -13.72
N THR A 170 2.70 22.43 -14.81
CA THR A 170 3.73 23.13 -15.60
C THR A 170 4.16 24.47 -14.98
N ASP A 171 3.36 25.01 -14.04
CA ASP A 171 3.69 26.19 -13.24
C ASP A 171 4.32 25.76 -11.91
N ASP A 172 5.49 25.14 -11.91
CA ASP A 172 6.11 24.52 -10.72
C ASP A 172 7.32 25.30 -10.20
N GLY A 173 7.39 26.62 -10.45
CA GLY A 173 8.55 27.44 -10.06
C GLY A 173 8.87 27.47 -8.56
N ALA A 174 7.91 27.09 -7.70
CA ALA A 174 8.09 26.94 -6.24
C ALA A 174 8.33 25.48 -5.81
N GLY A 175 8.49 24.57 -6.76
CA GLY A 175 8.59 23.13 -6.57
C GLY A 175 7.38 22.36 -7.16
N PRO A 176 7.49 21.02 -7.24
CA PRO A 176 6.44 20.16 -7.74
C PRO A 176 5.14 20.35 -6.97
N LYS A 177 4.04 20.48 -7.73
CA LYS A 177 2.69 20.61 -7.19
C LYS A 177 1.69 19.92 -8.11
N LEU A 178 0.51 19.63 -7.55
CA LEU A 178 -0.62 19.19 -8.36
C LEU A 178 -1.08 20.31 -9.30
N PRO A 179 -1.66 19.95 -10.47
CA PRO A 179 -2.30 20.91 -11.36
C PRO A 179 -3.38 21.73 -10.66
N THR A 180 -3.60 22.97 -11.11
CA THR A 180 -4.72 23.78 -10.61
C THR A 180 -6.05 23.06 -10.76
N GLY A 181 -6.81 22.95 -9.66
CA GLY A 181 -8.10 22.27 -9.63
C GLY A 181 -8.05 20.76 -9.50
N ARG A 182 -6.86 20.15 -9.41
CA ARG A 182 -6.69 18.72 -9.11
C ARG A 182 -6.39 18.51 -7.63
N SER A 183 -7.08 17.56 -7.03
CA SER A 183 -6.94 17.16 -5.64
C SER A 183 -6.19 15.85 -5.46
N PHE A 184 -5.87 15.52 -4.21
CA PHE A 184 -5.31 14.21 -3.83
C PHE A 184 -6.27 13.07 -4.22
N ALA A 185 -7.57 13.20 -3.91
CA ALA A 185 -8.61 12.26 -4.31
C ALA A 185 -8.72 12.08 -5.82
N ASP A 186 -8.58 13.16 -6.60
CA ASP A 186 -8.68 13.08 -8.07
C ASP A 186 -7.57 12.24 -8.72
N VAL A 187 -6.37 12.20 -8.10
CA VAL A 187 -5.29 11.31 -8.56
C VAL A 187 -5.55 9.88 -8.08
N LEU A 188 -5.99 9.72 -6.83
CA LEU A 188 -6.26 8.41 -6.25
C LEU A 188 -7.47 7.69 -6.85
N ALA A 189 -8.39 8.40 -7.49
CA ALA A 189 -9.55 7.81 -8.17
C ALA A 189 -9.19 6.99 -9.42
N SER A 190 -7.99 7.19 -9.98
CA SER A 190 -7.52 6.51 -11.20
C SER A 190 -6.01 6.28 -11.17
N VAL A 191 -5.53 5.50 -10.20
CA VAL A 191 -4.11 5.12 -10.15
C VAL A 191 -3.81 4.10 -11.23
N ASP A 192 -3.03 4.52 -12.22
CA ASP A 192 -2.62 3.70 -13.37
C ASP A 192 -1.25 3.05 -13.14
N GLU A 193 -0.42 3.65 -12.29
CA GLU A 193 0.89 3.11 -11.93
C GLU A 193 1.24 3.44 -10.47
N VAL A 194 1.82 2.44 -9.77
CA VAL A 194 2.47 2.63 -8.48
C VAL A 194 3.96 2.41 -8.66
N VAL A 195 4.76 3.36 -8.17
CA VAL A 195 6.23 3.32 -8.28
C VAL A 195 6.85 3.57 -6.92
N PHE A 196 7.74 2.66 -6.50
CA PHE A 196 8.70 2.91 -5.44
C PHE A 196 10.04 3.27 -6.09
N GLY A 197 10.70 4.34 -5.66
CA GLY A 197 11.95 4.71 -6.29
C GLY A 197 12.69 5.83 -5.59
N THR A 198 13.88 6.14 -6.10
CA THR A 198 14.75 7.19 -5.54
C THR A 198 14.56 8.55 -6.17
N PHE A 199 13.68 8.66 -7.18
CA PHE A 199 13.35 9.91 -7.84
C PHE A 199 12.33 10.69 -7.00
N VAL A 200 12.82 11.56 -6.13
CA VAL A 200 11.98 12.56 -5.45
C VAL A 200 11.64 13.64 -6.47
N PRO A 201 10.36 13.90 -6.75
CA PRO A 201 9.99 14.98 -7.67
C PRO A 201 10.63 16.31 -7.27
N GLY A 202 11.11 17.06 -8.27
CA GLY A 202 11.76 18.36 -8.10
C GLY A 202 13.25 18.31 -7.73
N TYR A 203 13.80 17.12 -7.51
CA TYR A 203 15.23 16.93 -7.27
C TYR A 203 15.96 16.63 -8.57
N MET A 204 17.20 17.09 -8.65
CA MET A 204 18.15 16.74 -9.70
C MET A 204 19.18 15.78 -9.13
N TYR A 205 19.44 14.70 -9.86
CA TYR A 205 20.36 13.64 -9.44
C TYR A 205 21.56 13.56 -10.39
N GLY A 206 22.67 13.03 -9.88
CA GLY A 206 23.82 12.65 -10.71
C GLY A 206 23.88 11.13 -10.89
N PHE A 207 24.61 10.68 -11.92
CA PHE A 207 24.86 9.25 -12.16
C PHE A 207 25.48 8.58 -10.93
N THR A 208 24.86 7.51 -10.49
CA THR A 208 25.14 6.80 -9.24
C THR A 208 25.08 5.30 -9.53
N ASN A 209 26.03 4.53 -9.00
CA ASN A 209 25.99 3.08 -9.03
C ASN A 209 25.02 2.59 -7.96
N PHE A 210 24.09 1.72 -8.35
CA PHE A 210 23.11 1.11 -7.48
C PHE A 210 23.27 -0.41 -7.51
N ASP A 211 23.16 -1.02 -6.33
CA ASP A 211 22.84 -2.42 -6.12
C ASP A 211 21.79 -2.45 -4.99
N VAL A 212 20.52 -2.53 -5.36
CA VAL A 212 19.39 -2.41 -4.44
C VAL A 212 18.38 -3.49 -4.74
N ALA A 213 17.85 -4.10 -3.69
CA ALA A 213 16.85 -5.15 -3.78
C ALA A 213 15.60 -4.81 -2.99
N VAL A 214 14.44 -5.21 -3.51
CA VAL A 214 13.14 -5.07 -2.85
C VAL A 214 12.45 -6.42 -2.72
N ASP A 215 11.69 -6.57 -1.63
CA ASP A 215 10.88 -7.74 -1.31
C ASP A 215 9.60 -7.29 -0.58
N ASN A 216 8.63 -8.19 -0.40
CA ASN A 216 7.40 -7.99 0.37
C ASN A 216 6.65 -6.68 0.04
N ILE A 217 6.55 -6.34 -1.24
CA ILE A 217 5.80 -5.15 -1.66
C ILE A 217 4.32 -5.38 -1.38
N SER A 218 3.71 -4.49 -0.62
CA SER A 218 2.39 -4.73 -0.03
C SER A 218 1.44 -3.55 -0.15
N VAL A 219 0.16 -3.89 -0.29
CA VAL A 219 -0.98 -3.00 -0.11
C VAL A 219 -1.94 -3.70 0.85
N THR A 220 -2.22 -3.06 1.98
CA THR A 220 -3.06 -3.63 3.04
C THR A 220 -4.17 -2.67 3.38
N ALA A 221 -5.40 -3.16 3.51
CA ALA A 221 -6.50 -2.31 3.98
C ALA A 221 -6.30 -1.98 5.46
N VAL A 222 -6.57 -0.74 5.83
CA VAL A 222 -6.59 -0.30 7.23
C VAL A 222 -8.01 -0.48 7.75
N PRO A 223 -8.26 -1.38 8.71
CA PRO A 223 -9.60 -1.58 9.22
C PRO A 223 -10.12 -0.32 9.91
N GLU A 224 -11.35 0.08 9.61
CA GLU A 224 -11.95 1.25 10.25
C GLU A 224 -12.07 1.03 11.77
N PRO A 225 -11.92 2.07 12.60
CA PRO A 225 -12.15 1.99 14.05
C PRO A 225 -13.51 1.41 14.43
N SER A 226 -14.54 1.69 13.62
CA SER A 226 -15.90 1.15 13.75
C SER A 226 -15.93 -0.38 13.62
N THR A 227 -15.07 -0.97 12.80
CA THR A 227 -14.95 -2.42 12.61
C THR A 227 -14.45 -3.08 13.89
N TYR A 228 -13.47 -2.49 14.56
CA TYR A 228 -13.01 -2.95 15.88
C TYR A 228 -14.10 -2.81 16.94
N ALA A 229 -14.83 -1.69 16.95
CA ALA A 229 -15.94 -1.49 17.87
C ALA A 229 -17.07 -2.51 17.64
N MET A 230 -17.39 -2.83 16.39
CA MET A 230 -18.37 -3.86 16.03
C MET A 230 -17.90 -5.26 16.41
N MET A 231 -16.63 -5.60 16.19
CA MET A 231 -16.06 -6.89 16.59
C MET A 231 -16.09 -7.05 18.12
N LEU A 232 -15.67 -6.02 18.86
CA LEU A 232 -15.73 -6.01 20.32
C LEU A 232 -17.19 -6.04 20.82
N GLY A 233 -18.08 -5.30 20.20
CA GLY A 233 -19.51 -5.32 20.49
C GLY A 233 -20.13 -6.70 20.28
N GLY A 234 -19.79 -7.35 19.16
CA GLY A 234 -20.23 -8.71 18.84
C GLY A 234 -19.71 -9.75 19.84
N LEU A 235 -18.43 -9.71 20.18
CA LEU A 235 -17.84 -10.57 21.21
C LEU A 235 -18.47 -10.31 22.59
N GLY A 236 -18.76 -9.05 22.92
CA GLY A 236 -19.48 -8.67 24.14
C GLY A 236 -20.88 -9.28 24.20
N LEU A 237 -21.63 -9.23 23.10
CA LEU A 237 -22.95 -9.83 22.97
C LEU A 237 -22.91 -11.36 23.12
N ILE A 238 -21.94 -12.05 22.49
CA ILE A 238 -21.76 -13.50 22.61
C ILE A 238 -21.44 -13.88 24.07
N GLY A 239 -20.54 -13.14 24.72
CA GLY A 239 -20.20 -13.33 26.13
C GLY A 239 -21.42 -13.17 27.06
N TRP A 240 -22.24 -12.15 26.82
CA TRP A 240 -23.48 -11.91 27.56
C TRP A 240 -24.51 -13.04 27.37
N MET A 241 -24.72 -13.49 26.13
CA MET A 241 -25.62 -14.61 25.82
C MET A 241 -25.16 -15.91 26.49
N ARG A 242 -23.85 -16.19 26.51
CA ARG A 242 -23.28 -17.37 27.21
C ARG A 242 -23.52 -17.31 28.71
N ARG A 243 -23.36 -16.14 29.34
CA ARG A 243 -23.65 -15.95 30.78
C ARG A 243 -25.13 -16.22 31.10
N ARG A 244 -26.06 -15.75 30.26
CA ARG A 244 -27.49 -16.00 30.44
C ARG A 244 -27.85 -17.48 30.41
N LYS A 245 -27.34 -18.23 29.41
CA LYS A 245 -27.56 -19.67 29.33
C LYS A 245 -27.00 -20.46 30.52
N GLN A 246 -25.87 -20.03 31.08
CA GLN A 246 -25.28 -20.67 32.26
C GLN A 246 -26.05 -20.37 33.56
N ALA A 247 -26.66 -19.19 33.68
CA ALA A 247 -27.54 -18.85 34.79
C ALA A 247 -28.83 -19.69 34.75
N ASP A 248 -29.41 -19.88 33.57
CA ASP A 248 -30.59 -20.74 33.38
C ASP A 248 -30.30 -22.22 33.68
N ALA A 249 -29.10 -22.72 33.34
CA ALA A 249 -28.68 -24.11 33.60
C ALA A 249 -28.35 -24.40 35.08
N ARG A 250 -27.94 -23.40 35.87
CA ARG A 250 -27.68 -23.56 37.33
C ARG A 250 -28.95 -23.50 38.19
N GLY A 251 -30.09 -23.12 37.61
CA GLY A 251 -31.39 -23.07 38.29
C GLY A 251 -32.19 -24.37 38.25
N MET A 252 -31.70 -25.43 37.61
CA MET A 252 -32.41 -26.72 37.56
C MET A 252 -32.18 -27.54 38.83
N PRO A 253 -33.22 -27.82 39.65
CA PRO A 253 -33.09 -28.70 40.81
C PRO A 253 -32.76 -30.12 40.36
N ALA A 254 -31.85 -30.78 41.09
CA ALA A 254 -31.58 -32.20 40.92
C ALA A 254 -32.86 -33.00 41.17
N ALA A 255 -33.36 -33.65 40.12
CA ALA A 255 -34.46 -34.60 40.25
C ALA A 255 -33.96 -35.81 41.07
N ALA A 256 -34.67 -36.07 42.17
CA ALA A 256 -34.51 -37.23 43.05
C ALA A 256 -34.95 -38.54 42.37
#